data_AF-A0A959UJZ2-F1
#
_entry.id   AF-A0A959UJZ2-F1
#
_cell.length_a   1.000
_cell.length_b   1.000
_cell.length_c   1.000
_cell.angle_alpha   90.00
_cell.angle_beta   90.00
_cell.angle_gamma   90.00
#
_symmetry.space_group_name_H-M   'P 1'
#
loop_
_entity.id
_entity.type
_entity.pdbx_description
1 polymer ?
#
loop_
_entity_poly.entity_id
_entity_poly.type
_entity_poly.pdbx_seq_one_letter_code
_entity_poly.pdbx_strand_id
1 'polypeptide(L)'
;MKNIKLIILSTLIIFIAACEKEDVIKTNDLGTEFLVSGGYTTLDGVAIIEIDNQQSNLSSVSVTNLGGMEADEETEIEAPAADLGSISLSGGDGSTTYDDATIGLEDQQPGAYVDLEMNSSFSGKSITRFYSLAVDFPIHADYPDVTHRNDTTFTFEYKVTPAVATVTDVTIQTKVGALSDYTDKTGDWGATGSFEITGADYNVDDTLFVNIIASSDAGRTESLESEVVILPIMVENSESFTLNMMDKLAYDFIHMEVVDTTAGVNVDMKITGEYPSSGPAKIGFKVMNNAEFVMGTSADFANADILTIYNMDFSNPVMMNDNVAGGEVYFFRTKRSDTDWFYGVLKITAVEKPQGVLEDSYMEIEFKY
;
A
#
# COMPACT_ATOMS: atom_id res chain seq x y z
N MET A 1 84.54 6.66 -40.75
CA MET A 1 83.25 6.97 -40.08
C MET A 1 82.42 5.69 -40.16
N LYS A 2 82.44 4.83 -39.14
CA LYS A 2 81.62 4.92 -37.92
C LYS A 2 80.13 5.05 -38.24
N ASN A 3 79.36 4.08 -37.73
CA ASN A 3 77.99 4.22 -37.27
C ASN A 3 76.99 4.46 -38.43
N ILE A 4 76.12 3.50 -38.78
CA ILE A 4 74.69 3.64 -38.42
C ILE A 4 73.92 2.31 -38.58
N LYS A 5 74.52 1.23 -39.11
CA LYS A 5 73.74 0.00 -39.40
C LYS A 5 73.61 -1.01 -38.24
N LEU A 6 74.40 -0.89 -37.18
CA LEU A 6 74.35 -1.84 -36.05
C LEU A 6 73.50 -1.35 -34.86
N ILE A 7 72.90 -0.15 -34.92
CA ILE A 7 72.01 0.34 -33.85
C ILE A 7 70.54 0.02 -34.16
N ILE A 8 70.18 -0.06 -35.44
CA ILE A 8 68.79 -0.37 -35.86
C ILE A 8 68.47 -1.86 -35.73
N LEU A 9 69.46 -2.76 -35.84
CA LEU A 9 69.22 -4.20 -35.66
C LEU A 9 69.12 -4.59 -34.17
N SER A 10 69.78 -3.85 -33.28
CA SER A 10 69.75 -4.09 -31.84
C SER A 10 68.49 -3.54 -31.15
N THR A 11 67.83 -2.55 -31.75
CA THR A 11 66.54 -2.02 -31.26
C THR A 11 65.34 -2.84 -31.72
N LEU A 12 65.43 -3.51 -32.88
CA LEU A 12 64.35 -4.39 -33.36
C LEU A 12 64.31 -5.74 -32.64
N ILE A 13 65.45 -6.22 -32.10
CA ILE A 13 65.48 -7.47 -31.32
C ILE A 13 64.92 -7.28 -29.90
N ILE A 14 65.01 -6.08 -29.32
CA ILE A 14 64.42 -5.80 -27.99
C ILE A 14 62.90 -5.63 -28.06
N PHE A 15 62.32 -5.25 -29.21
CA PHE A 15 60.86 -5.14 -29.35
C PHE A 15 60.14 -6.45 -29.72
N ILE A 16 60.84 -7.50 -30.17
CA ILE A 16 60.22 -8.81 -30.46
C ILE A 16 60.28 -9.75 -29.24
N ALA A 17 61.15 -9.48 -28.27
CA ALA A 17 61.20 -10.23 -26.99
C ALA A 17 60.24 -9.69 -25.91
N ALA A 18 59.48 -8.63 -26.20
CA ALA A 18 58.42 -8.10 -25.34
C ALA A 18 57.02 -8.36 -25.91
N CYS A 19 56.87 -9.35 -26.80
CA CYS A 19 55.63 -10.10 -26.83
C CYS A 19 55.68 -10.98 -25.57
N GLU A 20 55.41 -10.36 -24.43
CA GLU A 20 54.89 -11.09 -23.28
C GLU A 20 53.90 -12.07 -23.88
N LYS A 21 54.12 -13.37 -23.62
CA LYS A 21 52.99 -14.28 -23.54
C LYS A 21 51.93 -13.44 -22.85
N GLU A 22 50.81 -13.18 -23.51
CA GLU A 22 49.61 -12.86 -22.77
C GLU A 22 49.67 -13.82 -21.60
N ASP A 23 49.81 -13.27 -20.39
CA ASP A 23 49.41 -13.99 -19.22
C ASP A 23 47.95 -14.30 -19.58
N VAL A 24 47.75 -15.48 -20.18
CA VAL A 24 46.55 -16.25 -20.02
C VAL A 24 46.42 -16.15 -18.53
N ILE A 25 45.54 -15.25 -18.08
CA ILE A 25 45.04 -15.27 -16.74
C ILE A 25 44.63 -16.72 -16.67
N LYS A 26 45.44 -17.52 -15.97
CA LYS A 26 44.99 -18.79 -15.47
C LYS A 26 43.91 -18.32 -14.53
N THR A 27 42.71 -18.16 -15.06
CA THR A 27 41.52 -18.52 -14.34
C THR A 27 41.87 -19.94 -13.94
N ASN A 28 42.40 -20.05 -12.72
CA ASN A 28 42.38 -21.33 -12.05
C ASN A 28 40.90 -21.64 -12.08
N ASP A 29 40.53 -22.55 -12.97
CA ASP A 29 39.32 -23.30 -12.80
C ASP A 29 39.40 -23.80 -11.35
N LEU A 30 38.63 -23.17 -10.47
CA LEU A 30 38.55 -23.56 -9.07
C LEU A 30 38.04 -25.00 -8.98
N GLY A 31 37.63 -25.58 -10.10
CA GLY A 31 37.51 -27.01 -10.37
C GLY A 31 36.19 -27.56 -9.88
N THR A 32 35.53 -26.87 -8.96
CA THR A 32 34.27 -27.28 -8.38
C THR A 32 33.69 -26.10 -7.58
N GLU A 33 32.55 -25.57 -8.03
CA GLU A 33 31.70 -24.71 -7.22
C GLU A 33 30.35 -25.40 -7.05
N PHE A 34 29.70 -25.18 -5.91
CA PHE A 34 28.31 -25.54 -5.71
C PHE A 34 27.55 -24.33 -5.18
N LEU A 35 26.29 -24.23 -5.57
CA LEU A 35 25.33 -23.26 -5.09
C LEU A 35 24.49 -23.92 -4.00
N VAL A 36 24.09 -23.10 -3.03
CA VAL A 36 23.23 -23.51 -1.92
C VAL A 36 21.95 -22.70 -2.01
N SER A 37 20.82 -23.39 -1.97
CA SER A 37 19.50 -22.78 -1.77
C SER A 37 18.75 -23.52 -0.66
N GLY A 38 17.68 -22.91 -0.17
CA GLY A 38 16.86 -23.48 0.86
C GLY A 38 15.63 -22.63 1.10
N GLY A 39 14.74 -23.14 1.93
CA GLY A 39 13.52 -22.44 2.31
C GLY A 39 12.95 -22.98 3.61
N TYR A 40 12.39 -22.07 4.40
CA TYR A 40 11.65 -22.36 5.61
C TYR A 40 10.71 -21.20 5.92
N THR A 41 9.49 -21.52 6.33
CA THR A 41 8.47 -20.57 6.76
C THR A 41 7.91 -20.99 8.10
N THR A 42 7.19 -20.09 8.76
CA THR A 42 6.51 -20.40 10.04
C THR A 42 5.43 -21.49 9.93
N LEU A 43 4.99 -21.84 8.72
CA LEU A 43 4.08 -22.97 8.48
C LEU A 43 4.78 -24.31 8.26
N ASP A 44 6.10 -24.31 8.06
CA ASP A 44 6.87 -25.52 7.82
C ASP A 44 7.28 -26.18 9.13
N GLY A 45 7.27 -27.53 9.19
CA GLY A 45 7.87 -28.28 10.31
C GLY A 45 9.31 -28.73 10.03
N VAL A 46 9.79 -28.49 8.80
CA VAL A 46 11.13 -28.86 8.36
C VAL A 46 11.64 -27.78 7.42
N ALA A 47 12.94 -27.50 7.46
CA ALA A 47 13.60 -26.71 6.43
C ALA A 47 14.06 -27.61 5.29
N ILE A 48 14.08 -27.08 4.06
CA ILE A 48 14.71 -27.73 2.91
C ILE A 48 16.02 -27.02 2.58
N ILE A 49 17.06 -27.82 2.27
CA ILE A 49 18.34 -27.35 1.75
C ILE A 49 18.65 -28.12 0.47
N GLU A 50 19.08 -27.39 -0.55
CA GLU A 50 19.40 -27.89 -1.87
C GLU A 50 20.81 -27.44 -2.30
N ILE A 51 21.49 -28.33 -3.00
CA ILE A 51 22.83 -28.12 -3.54
C ILE A 51 22.79 -28.35 -5.04
N ASP A 52 23.26 -27.37 -5.80
CA ASP A 52 23.55 -27.48 -7.23
C ASP A 52 25.07 -27.43 -7.43
N ASN A 53 25.68 -28.59 -7.71
CA ASN A 53 27.05 -28.69 -8.19
C ASN A 53 27.05 -28.82 -9.72
N GLN A 54 27.10 -27.68 -10.41
CA GLN A 54 27.03 -27.57 -11.87
C GLN A 54 28.09 -28.38 -12.65
N GLN A 55 29.21 -28.72 -12.00
CA GLN A 55 30.28 -29.53 -12.59
C GLN A 55 30.08 -31.05 -12.38
N SER A 56 29.07 -31.45 -11.61
CA SER A 56 28.68 -32.83 -11.32
C SER A 56 29.84 -33.72 -10.86
N ASN A 57 30.80 -33.15 -10.14
CA ASN A 57 32.05 -33.78 -9.76
C ASN A 57 32.24 -33.93 -8.25
N LEU A 58 31.24 -33.51 -7.46
CA LEU A 58 31.10 -33.83 -6.04
C LEU A 58 30.12 -34.99 -5.83
N SER A 59 30.39 -35.80 -4.82
CA SER A 59 29.50 -36.88 -4.37
C SER A 59 28.65 -36.50 -3.16
N SER A 60 29.11 -35.55 -2.34
CA SER A 60 28.42 -35.14 -1.12
C SER A 60 28.91 -33.80 -0.59
N VAL A 61 28.07 -33.13 0.20
CA VAL A 61 28.39 -31.92 0.97
C VAL A 61 28.02 -32.15 2.43
N SER A 62 28.95 -31.97 3.37
CA SER A 62 28.65 -32.01 4.80
C SER A 62 28.14 -30.66 5.28
N VAL A 63 27.18 -30.66 6.20
CA VAL A 63 26.51 -29.45 6.69
C VAL A 63 26.72 -29.32 8.19
N THR A 64 27.18 -28.14 8.61
CA THR A 64 27.39 -27.77 10.00
C THR A 64 26.49 -26.58 10.33
N ASN A 65 25.73 -26.65 11.42
CA ASN A 65 24.99 -25.52 11.97
C ASN A 65 25.91 -24.65 12.82
N LEU A 66 25.97 -23.35 12.52
CA LEU A 66 26.78 -22.37 13.25
C LEU A 66 25.96 -21.59 14.30
N GLY A 67 24.66 -21.84 14.39
CA GLY A 67 23.72 -21.04 15.16
C GLY A 67 23.11 -19.95 14.29
N GLY A 68 22.68 -18.86 14.87
CA GLY A 68 22.03 -17.80 14.13
C GLY A 68 21.59 -16.64 15.01
N MET A 69 20.55 -15.94 14.56
CA MET A 69 20.03 -14.76 15.23
C MET A 69 18.51 -14.73 15.15
N GLU A 70 17.86 -14.31 16.23
CA GLU A 70 16.43 -14.02 16.22
C GLU A 70 16.11 -12.79 15.37
N ALA A 71 14.82 -12.56 15.08
CA ALA A 71 14.37 -11.48 14.21
C ALA A 71 14.68 -10.07 14.72
N ASP A 72 15.02 -9.92 16.00
CA ASP A 72 15.43 -8.64 16.60
C ASP A 72 16.89 -8.28 16.34
N GLU A 73 17.67 -9.21 15.77
CA GLU A 73 19.11 -9.12 15.57
C GLU A 73 19.95 -8.89 16.85
N GLU A 74 19.36 -9.08 18.03
CA GLU A 74 20.01 -8.88 19.33
C GLU A 74 20.22 -10.19 20.09
N THR A 75 19.40 -11.22 19.81
CA THR A 75 19.44 -12.51 20.51
C THR A 75 20.00 -13.62 19.62
N GLU A 76 21.09 -14.25 20.06
CA GLU A 76 21.70 -15.37 19.34
C GLU A 76 20.86 -16.65 19.45
N ILE A 77 20.70 -17.35 18.33
CA ILE A 77 20.17 -18.71 18.28
C ILE A 77 21.35 -19.68 18.40
N GLU A 78 21.42 -20.42 19.49
CA GLU A 78 22.41 -21.47 19.68
C GLU A 78 22.11 -22.66 18.77
N ALA A 79 23.14 -23.22 18.11
CA ALA A 79 23.00 -24.41 17.28
C ALA A 79 22.60 -25.64 18.13
N PRO A 80 21.38 -26.19 17.99
CA PRO A 80 20.97 -27.34 18.80
C PRO A 80 21.79 -28.60 18.47
N ALA A 81 22.15 -28.74 17.19
CA ALA A 81 23.07 -29.76 16.70
C ALA A 81 24.06 -29.12 15.72
N ALA A 82 25.36 -29.12 16.08
CA ALA A 82 26.40 -28.55 15.23
C ALA A 82 26.64 -29.37 13.94
N ASP A 83 26.59 -30.70 13.99
CA ASP A 83 26.75 -31.56 12.81
C ASP A 83 25.37 -32.02 12.32
N LEU A 84 24.99 -31.57 11.12
CA LEU A 84 23.73 -31.92 10.46
C LEU A 84 23.90 -33.05 9.43
N GLY A 85 25.06 -33.69 9.37
CA GLY A 85 25.34 -34.80 8.46
C GLY A 85 25.73 -34.33 7.05
N SER A 86 25.34 -35.09 6.03
CA SER A 86 25.72 -34.80 4.64
C SER A 86 24.60 -34.99 3.64
N ILE A 87 24.58 -34.10 2.64
CA ILE A 87 23.72 -34.14 1.47
C ILE A 87 24.44 -34.95 0.40
N SER A 88 23.84 -36.05 -0.03
CA SER A 88 24.37 -36.86 -1.14
C SER A 88 23.99 -36.22 -2.47
N LEU A 89 24.94 -36.14 -3.40
CA LEU A 89 24.74 -35.55 -4.73
C LEU A 89 24.65 -36.64 -5.79
N SER A 90 23.64 -36.55 -6.66
CA SER A 90 23.41 -37.44 -7.79
C SER A 90 23.31 -36.63 -9.07
N GLY A 91 24.33 -36.73 -9.92
CA GLY A 91 24.37 -35.94 -11.16
C GLY A 91 24.71 -34.46 -10.97
N GLY A 92 25.15 -34.06 -9.77
CA GLY A 92 25.45 -32.67 -9.41
C GLY A 92 24.46 -32.10 -8.40
N ASP A 93 23.24 -32.62 -8.36
CA ASP A 93 22.19 -32.09 -7.48
C ASP A 93 21.99 -32.97 -6.25
N GLY A 94 21.61 -32.36 -5.14
CA GLY A 94 21.12 -33.07 -3.96
C GLY A 94 20.30 -32.17 -3.06
N SER A 95 19.39 -32.77 -2.31
CA SER A 95 18.58 -32.07 -1.32
C SER A 95 18.43 -32.89 -0.06
N THR A 96 18.16 -32.20 1.05
CA THR A 96 17.78 -32.81 2.31
C THR A 96 16.79 -31.90 3.03
N THR A 97 16.05 -32.48 3.95
CA THR A 97 15.26 -31.72 4.92
C THR A 97 15.83 -31.87 6.31
N TYR A 98 15.68 -30.84 7.13
CA TYR A 98 16.03 -30.86 8.55
C TYR A 98 14.82 -30.47 9.38
N ASP A 99 14.55 -31.23 10.45
CA ASP A 99 13.57 -30.84 11.45
C ASP A 99 13.98 -29.47 12.01
N ASP A 100 13.05 -28.55 12.09
CA ASP A 100 13.30 -27.17 12.47
C ASP A 100 13.87 -27.05 13.90
N ALA A 101 13.44 -27.90 14.83
CA ALA A 101 14.01 -28.04 16.16
C ALA A 101 15.49 -28.45 16.15
N THR A 102 15.93 -29.21 15.14
CA THR A 102 17.35 -29.63 15.02
C THR A 102 18.23 -28.49 14.53
N ILE A 103 17.70 -27.63 13.66
CA ILE A 103 18.43 -26.48 13.12
C ILE A 103 18.26 -25.21 13.96
N GLY A 104 17.30 -25.18 14.89
CA GLY A 104 17.05 -24.04 15.78
C GLY A 104 16.03 -23.03 15.26
N LEU A 105 15.15 -23.44 14.32
CA LEU A 105 14.12 -22.58 13.75
C LEU A 105 12.70 -22.83 14.32
N GLU A 106 12.56 -23.75 15.27
CA GLU A 106 11.28 -23.98 15.97
C GLU A 106 10.85 -22.73 16.74
N ASP A 107 9.57 -22.36 16.58
CA ASP A 107 8.91 -21.19 17.18
C ASP A 107 9.54 -19.83 16.86
N GLN A 108 10.48 -19.77 15.90
CA GLN A 108 11.13 -18.55 15.47
C GLN A 108 10.20 -17.68 14.62
N GLN A 109 10.31 -16.36 14.81
CA GLN A 109 9.51 -15.39 14.06
C GLN A 109 10.13 -15.11 12.68
N PRO A 110 9.32 -14.63 11.71
CA PRO A 110 9.84 -14.19 10.42
C PRO A 110 10.97 -13.16 10.59
N GLY A 111 12.06 -13.34 9.85
CA GLY A 111 13.27 -12.53 9.95
C GLY A 111 14.39 -13.15 10.79
N ALA A 112 14.09 -14.13 11.65
CA ALA A 112 15.13 -14.94 12.28
C ALA A 112 15.88 -15.78 11.23
N TYR A 113 17.12 -16.16 11.49
CA TYR A 113 17.89 -17.00 10.57
C TYR A 113 18.92 -17.86 11.29
N VAL A 114 19.37 -18.92 10.60
CA VAL A 114 20.49 -19.77 11.02
C VAL A 114 21.55 -19.83 9.93
N ASP A 115 22.81 -19.79 10.35
CA ASP A 115 23.97 -19.88 9.48
C ASP A 115 24.47 -21.31 9.37
N LEU A 116 24.61 -21.78 8.13
CA LEU A 116 25.08 -23.12 7.81
C LEU A 116 26.44 -23.04 7.13
N GLU A 117 27.42 -23.80 7.62
CA GLU A 117 28.67 -24.05 6.93
C GLU A 117 28.57 -25.35 6.15
N MET A 118 28.91 -25.30 4.87
CA MET A 118 28.83 -26.42 3.94
C MET A 118 30.20 -26.75 3.38
N ASN A 119 30.66 -27.97 3.64
CA ASN A 119 32.01 -28.42 3.28
C ASN A 119 31.97 -29.58 2.30
N SER A 120 32.87 -29.56 1.33
CA SER A 120 33.15 -30.69 0.44
C SER A 120 34.61 -30.71 0.03
N SER A 121 35.01 -31.71 -0.75
CA SER A 121 36.36 -31.75 -1.31
C SER A 121 36.40 -32.37 -2.70
N PHE A 122 37.21 -31.78 -3.57
CA PHE A 122 37.49 -32.32 -4.89
C PHE A 122 38.99 -32.43 -5.12
N SER A 123 39.47 -33.61 -5.53
CA SER A 123 40.90 -33.87 -5.75
C SER A 123 41.81 -33.47 -4.58
N GLY A 124 41.33 -33.63 -3.33
CA GLY A 124 42.06 -33.29 -2.11
C GLY A 124 42.06 -31.80 -1.74
N LYS A 125 41.34 -30.94 -2.48
CA LYS A 125 41.14 -29.53 -2.14
C LYS A 125 39.80 -29.35 -1.43
N SER A 126 39.81 -28.64 -0.31
CA SER A 126 38.59 -28.29 0.43
C SER A 126 37.81 -27.19 -0.27
N ILE A 127 36.49 -27.28 -0.21
CA ILE A 127 35.54 -26.29 -0.71
C ILE A 127 34.57 -26.01 0.44
N THR A 128 34.45 -24.75 0.82
CA THR A 128 33.56 -24.30 1.89
C THR A 128 32.64 -23.22 1.35
N ARG A 129 31.37 -23.28 1.75
CA ARG A 129 30.32 -22.28 1.50
C ARG A 129 29.57 -22.01 2.79
N PHE A 130 29.02 -20.80 2.89
CA PHE A 130 28.16 -20.41 4.00
C PHE A 130 26.80 -20.04 3.41
N TYR A 131 25.73 -20.38 4.12
CA TYR A 131 24.37 -20.10 3.73
C TYR A 131 23.54 -19.75 4.95
N SER A 132 22.89 -18.60 4.92
CA SER A 132 21.95 -18.18 5.95
C SER A 132 20.55 -18.59 5.52
N LEU A 133 19.92 -19.49 6.27
CA LEU A 133 18.53 -19.87 6.07
C LEU A 133 17.65 -19.01 6.98
N ALA A 134 16.84 -18.13 6.38
CA ALA A 134 15.90 -17.28 7.11
C ALA A 134 14.53 -17.94 7.28
N VAL A 135 13.80 -17.52 8.31
CA VAL A 135 12.38 -17.79 8.50
C VAL A 135 11.59 -16.76 7.70
N ASP A 136 10.86 -17.24 6.70
CA ASP A 136 9.98 -16.40 5.90
C ASP A 136 8.53 -16.42 6.41
N PHE A 137 7.82 -15.33 6.15
CA PHE A 137 6.38 -15.27 6.40
C PHE A 137 5.60 -15.81 5.19
N PRO A 138 4.77 -16.86 5.34
CA PRO A 138 4.23 -17.58 4.19
C PRO A 138 2.99 -16.95 3.56
N ILE A 139 2.36 -15.96 4.21
CA ILE A 139 1.10 -15.37 3.76
C ILE A 139 1.38 -14.03 3.07
N HIS A 140 0.91 -13.87 1.84
CA HIS A 140 0.96 -12.63 1.09
C HIS A 140 -0.45 -12.19 0.69
N ALA A 141 -0.72 -10.90 0.77
CA ALA A 141 -1.99 -10.30 0.36
C ALA A 141 -1.72 -9.12 -0.59
N ASP A 142 -2.56 -9.01 -1.62
CA ASP A 142 -2.57 -7.89 -2.57
C ASP A 142 -4.00 -7.34 -2.64
N TYR A 143 -4.14 -6.03 -2.51
CA TYR A 143 -5.44 -5.39 -2.48
C TYR A 143 -5.35 -3.95 -2.99
N PRO A 144 -6.35 -3.49 -3.79
CA PRO A 144 -6.37 -2.15 -4.32
C PRO A 144 -6.87 -1.14 -3.28
N ASP A 145 -6.65 0.14 -3.58
CA ASP A 145 -7.37 1.23 -2.92
C ASP A 145 -8.87 1.10 -3.21
N VAL A 146 -9.66 0.91 -2.16
CA VAL A 146 -11.11 0.75 -2.26
C VAL A 146 -11.77 2.12 -2.14
N THR A 147 -12.50 2.55 -3.17
CA THR A 147 -13.32 3.77 -3.10
C THR A 147 -14.79 3.45 -2.85
N HIS A 148 -15.51 4.33 -2.19
CA HIS A 148 -16.91 4.21 -1.79
C HIS A 148 -17.90 4.26 -2.97
N ARG A 149 -17.87 3.27 -3.89
CA ARG A 149 -18.78 3.11 -5.07
C ARG A 149 -19.65 1.87 -5.00
N ASN A 150 -20.82 1.96 -5.63
CA ASN A 150 -21.77 0.87 -5.80
C ASN A 150 -21.68 0.15 -7.17
N ASP A 151 -20.95 0.71 -8.13
CA ASP A 151 -20.84 0.20 -9.50
C ASP A 151 -19.57 -0.61 -9.76
N THR A 152 -18.66 -0.68 -8.78
CA THR A 152 -17.35 -1.31 -8.89
C THR A 152 -17.07 -2.14 -7.65
N THR A 153 -16.66 -3.39 -7.87
CA THR A 153 -16.07 -4.25 -6.86
C THR A 153 -14.55 -4.20 -6.95
N PHE A 154 -13.89 -4.34 -5.81
CA PHE A 154 -12.44 -4.35 -5.68
C PHE A 154 -12.01 -5.74 -5.21
N THR A 155 -11.02 -6.32 -5.89
CA THR A 155 -10.57 -7.68 -5.59
C THR A 155 -9.46 -7.65 -4.54
N PHE A 156 -9.69 -8.30 -3.41
CA PHE A 156 -8.64 -8.67 -2.47
C PHE A 156 -8.13 -10.07 -2.83
N GLU A 157 -6.83 -10.22 -3.05
CA GLU A 157 -6.19 -11.48 -3.40
C GLU A 157 -5.20 -11.90 -2.31
N TYR A 158 -5.06 -13.20 -2.11
CA TYR A 158 -4.04 -13.72 -1.20
C TYR A 158 -3.40 -15.00 -1.73
N LYS A 159 -2.21 -15.28 -1.20
CA LYS A 159 -1.46 -16.49 -1.46
C LYS A 159 -0.69 -16.92 -0.21
N VAL A 160 -0.82 -18.20 0.15
CA VAL A 160 -0.09 -18.87 1.22
C VAL A 160 0.92 -19.82 0.57
N THR A 161 2.21 -19.58 0.79
CA THR A 161 3.31 -20.34 0.18
C THR A 161 4.32 -20.78 1.24
N PRO A 162 4.07 -21.89 1.95
CA PRO A 162 5.13 -22.54 2.74
C PRO A 162 6.25 -23.05 1.81
N ALA A 163 7.45 -23.27 2.36
CA ALA A 163 8.56 -23.78 1.58
C ALA A 163 8.45 -25.29 1.32
N VAL A 164 7.90 -26.05 2.27
CA VAL A 164 7.86 -27.52 2.23
C VAL A 164 6.47 -28.07 2.56
N ALA A 165 5.82 -27.53 3.58
CA ALA A 165 4.54 -28.01 4.10
C ALA A 165 3.39 -27.78 3.10
N THR A 166 2.36 -28.61 3.22
CA THR A 166 1.12 -28.45 2.46
C THR A 166 0.12 -27.64 3.29
N VAL A 167 -0.44 -26.58 2.73
CA VAL A 167 -1.54 -25.84 3.34
C VAL A 167 -2.77 -26.74 3.43
N THR A 168 -3.31 -26.92 4.62
CA THR A 168 -4.44 -27.82 4.90
C THR A 168 -5.76 -27.08 5.08
N ASP A 169 -5.72 -25.85 5.57
CA ASP A 169 -6.90 -24.99 5.78
C ASP A 169 -6.52 -23.53 5.65
N VAL A 170 -7.46 -22.72 5.15
CA VAL A 170 -7.39 -21.26 5.19
C VAL A 170 -8.74 -20.73 5.67
N THR A 171 -8.69 -19.79 6.61
CA THR A 171 -9.86 -19.06 7.09
C THR A 171 -9.62 -17.57 6.87
N ILE A 172 -10.61 -16.90 6.27
CA ILE A 172 -10.61 -15.44 6.13
C ILE A 172 -11.61 -14.86 7.11
N GLN A 173 -11.17 -13.91 7.91
CA GLN A 173 -12.02 -13.16 8.83
C GLN A 173 -11.97 -11.67 8.50
N THR A 174 -13.09 -10.98 8.72
CA THR A 174 -13.15 -9.52 8.53
C THR A 174 -13.80 -8.82 9.71
N LYS A 175 -13.36 -7.59 9.99
CA LYS A 175 -14.02 -6.65 10.90
C LYS A 175 -13.92 -5.22 10.36
N VAL A 176 -14.87 -4.36 10.74
CA VAL A 176 -14.83 -2.93 10.39
C VAL A 176 -14.48 -2.13 11.64
N GLY A 177 -13.35 -1.42 11.61
CA GLY A 177 -12.80 -0.71 12.76
C GLY A 177 -12.02 -1.61 13.72
N ALA A 178 -10.98 -1.05 14.34
CA ALA A 178 -10.01 -1.82 15.12
C ALA A 178 -10.60 -2.53 16.35
N LEU A 179 -11.65 -1.95 16.96
CA LEU A 179 -12.30 -2.42 18.20
C LEU A 179 -13.46 -3.40 17.97
N SER A 180 -13.76 -3.73 16.72
CA SER A 180 -14.86 -4.65 16.36
C SER A 180 -14.43 -6.11 16.44
N ASP A 181 -15.41 -7.01 16.53
CA ASP A 181 -15.18 -8.45 16.52
C ASP A 181 -15.00 -8.97 15.08
N TYR A 182 -14.14 -9.97 14.92
CA TYR A 182 -13.93 -10.67 13.66
C TYR A 182 -15.13 -11.56 13.30
N THR A 183 -15.46 -11.57 12.01
CA THR A 183 -16.50 -12.43 11.43
C THR A 183 -15.90 -13.27 10.31
N ASP A 184 -16.19 -14.58 10.33
CA ASP A 184 -15.71 -15.50 9.30
C ASP A 184 -16.39 -15.20 7.96
N LYS A 185 -15.58 -15.04 6.92
CA LYS A 185 -16.06 -14.95 5.55
C LYS A 185 -16.39 -16.35 5.06
N THR A 186 -17.66 -16.58 4.70
CA THR A 186 -18.10 -17.87 4.19
C THR A 186 -17.42 -18.18 2.85
N GLY A 187 -16.79 -19.34 2.75
CA GLY A 187 -16.11 -19.80 1.54
C GLY A 187 -15.35 -21.11 1.78
N ASP A 188 -14.94 -21.75 0.69
CA ASP A 188 -13.94 -22.82 0.71
C ASP A 188 -12.64 -22.21 0.19
N TRP A 189 -11.70 -21.98 1.09
CA TRP A 189 -10.49 -21.19 0.83
C TRP A 189 -9.29 -22.12 0.66
N GLY A 190 -8.68 -22.09 -0.52
CA GLY A 190 -7.43 -22.79 -0.77
C GLY A 190 -6.20 -21.98 -0.35
N ALA A 191 -5.02 -22.49 -0.67
CA ALA A 191 -3.75 -21.77 -0.48
C ALA A 191 -3.68 -20.45 -1.28
N THR A 192 -4.44 -20.34 -2.37
CA THR A 192 -4.64 -19.10 -3.11
C THR A 192 -6.13 -18.83 -3.19
N GLY A 193 -6.52 -17.57 -3.04
CA GLY A 193 -7.91 -17.19 -3.19
C GLY A 193 -8.08 -15.69 -3.37
N SER A 194 -9.31 -15.29 -3.64
CA SER A 194 -9.68 -13.90 -3.74
C SER A 194 -11.14 -13.70 -3.35
N PHE A 195 -11.46 -12.46 -2.96
CA PHE A 195 -12.84 -12.05 -2.76
C PHE A 195 -13.05 -10.59 -3.11
N GLU A 196 -14.30 -10.26 -3.38
CA GLU A 196 -14.69 -8.89 -3.72
C GLU A 196 -15.06 -8.08 -2.48
N ILE A 197 -14.70 -6.81 -2.52
CA ILE A 197 -15.07 -5.74 -1.60
C ILE A 197 -15.83 -4.70 -2.42
N THR A 198 -17.07 -4.41 -2.05
CA THR A 198 -17.83 -3.28 -2.62
C THR A 198 -17.67 -2.10 -1.70
N GLY A 199 -17.09 -0.99 -2.17
CA GLY A 199 -16.84 0.16 -1.29
C GLY A 199 -18.11 0.74 -0.68
N ALA A 200 -19.23 0.75 -1.41
CA ALA A 200 -20.53 1.23 -0.91
C ALA A 200 -21.17 0.37 0.20
N ASP A 201 -20.61 -0.80 0.54
CA ASP A 201 -21.06 -1.59 1.70
C ASP A 201 -20.51 -1.06 3.03
N TYR A 202 -19.62 -0.06 2.98
CA TYR A 202 -18.93 0.56 4.11
C TYR A 202 -19.15 2.08 4.12
N ASN A 203 -18.89 2.76 5.22
CA ASN A 203 -18.85 4.22 5.22
C ASN A 203 -17.50 4.72 4.71
N VAL A 204 -17.47 5.97 4.23
CA VAL A 204 -16.21 6.68 3.96
C VAL A 204 -15.37 6.72 5.25
N ASP A 205 -14.06 6.51 5.10
CA ASP A 205 -13.06 6.41 6.17
C ASP A 205 -13.17 5.19 7.10
N ASP A 206 -14.09 4.26 6.83
CA ASP A 206 -14.04 2.95 7.50
C ASP A 206 -12.73 2.23 7.13
N THR A 207 -12.14 1.52 8.09
CA THR A 207 -11.05 0.57 7.83
C THR A 207 -11.59 -0.85 7.97
N LEU A 208 -11.58 -1.58 6.87
CA LEU A 208 -11.82 -3.03 6.84
C LEU A 208 -10.51 -3.74 7.17
N PHE A 209 -10.49 -4.45 8.29
CA PHE A 209 -9.39 -5.34 8.64
C PHE A 209 -9.70 -6.73 8.09
N VAL A 210 -8.77 -7.28 7.31
CA VAL A 210 -8.85 -8.62 6.74
C VAL A 210 -7.78 -9.48 7.41
N ASN A 211 -8.19 -10.50 8.16
CA ASN A 211 -7.30 -11.46 8.80
C ASN A 211 -7.33 -12.78 8.03
N ILE A 212 -6.18 -13.22 7.53
CA ILE A 212 -6.00 -14.48 6.82
C ILE A 212 -5.28 -15.42 7.77
N ILE A 213 -5.95 -16.51 8.16
CA ILE A 213 -5.39 -17.55 9.02
C ILE A 213 -5.15 -18.79 8.17
N ALA A 214 -3.94 -19.31 8.16
CA ALA A 214 -3.61 -20.51 7.40
C ALA A 214 -3.03 -21.58 8.33
N SER A 215 -3.39 -22.84 8.06
CA SER A 215 -2.83 -24.01 8.75
C SER A 215 -2.16 -24.96 7.76
N SER A 216 -1.18 -25.73 8.24
CA SER A 216 -0.42 -26.68 7.42
C SER A 216 -0.52 -28.12 7.93
N ASP A 217 -0.07 -29.08 7.12
CA ASP A 217 0.06 -30.50 7.49
C ASP A 217 1.16 -30.77 8.52
N ALA A 218 2.05 -29.79 8.76
CA ALA A 218 2.96 -29.77 9.90
C ALA A 218 2.27 -29.42 11.23
N GLY A 219 0.95 -29.15 11.23
CA GLY A 219 0.18 -28.81 12.42
C GLY A 219 0.41 -27.38 12.93
N ARG A 220 0.93 -26.50 12.07
CA ARG A 220 1.21 -25.09 12.38
C ARG A 220 0.10 -24.19 11.89
N THR A 221 -0.01 -23.02 12.49
CA THR A 221 -0.99 -22.00 12.13
C THR A 221 -0.33 -20.63 12.17
N GLU A 222 -0.59 -19.82 11.15
CA GLU A 222 -0.05 -18.47 10.99
C GLU A 222 -1.17 -17.51 10.57
N SER A 223 -1.02 -16.21 10.89
CA SER A 223 -2.03 -15.20 10.52
C SER A 223 -1.46 -13.89 10.01
N LEU A 224 -2.09 -13.32 8.97
CA LEU A 224 -1.80 -11.99 8.43
C LEU A 224 -3.04 -11.08 8.56
N GLU A 225 -2.90 -9.97 9.28
CA GLU A 225 -3.89 -8.89 9.28
C GLU A 225 -3.49 -7.81 8.25
N SER A 226 -4.42 -7.45 7.36
CA SER A 226 -4.28 -6.39 6.37
C SER A 226 -5.34 -5.31 6.58
N GLU A 227 -4.96 -4.05 6.38
CA GLU A 227 -5.85 -2.90 6.54
C GLU A 227 -6.25 -2.34 5.17
N VAL A 228 -7.55 -2.30 4.90
CA VAL A 228 -8.14 -1.74 3.68
C VAL A 228 -8.97 -0.52 4.07
N VAL A 229 -8.51 0.68 3.71
CA VAL A 229 -9.21 1.94 3.99
C VAL A 229 -10.20 2.25 2.88
N ILE A 230 -11.44 2.61 3.25
CA ILE A 230 -12.48 2.99 2.31
C ILE A 230 -12.39 4.49 2.01
N LEU A 231 -11.94 4.81 0.81
CA LEU A 231 -11.72 6.17 0.35
C LEU A 231 -13.00 6.79 -0.23
N PRO A 232 -13.20 8.12 -0.11
CA PRO A 232 -14.30 8.80 -0.78
C PRO A 232 -14.19 8.70 -2.30
N ILE A 233 -15.32 8.68 -3.01
CA ILE A 233 -15.37 9.04 -4.42
C ILE A 233 -15.40 10.56 -4.49
N MET A 234 -14.22 11.11 -4.70
CA MET A 234 -14.04 12.55 -4.74
C MET A 234 -14.83 13.18 -5.89
N VAL A 235 -15.52 14.26 -5.55
CA VAL A 235 -15.93 15.31 -6.48
C VAL A 235 -14.69 15.89 -7.18
N GLU A 236 -14.72 15.95 -8.50
CA GLU A 236 -13.53 16.22 -9.33
C GLU A 236 -13.21 17.72 -9.42
N ASN A 237 -14.20 18.59 -9.21
CA ASN A 237 -14.03 20.04 -9.37
C ASN A 237 -14.24 20.77 -8.04
N SER A 238 -13.38 21.76 -7.79
CA SER A 238 -13.54 22.73 -6.70
C SER A 238 -13.46 24.13 -7.26
N GLU A 239 -14.35 25.00 -6.79
CA GLU A 239 -14.41 26.40 -7.14
C GLU A 239 -14.58 27.27 -5.88
N SER A 240 -14.16 28.53 -5.98
CA SER A 240 -14.33 29.51 -4.91
C SER A 240 -14.85 30.82 -5.46
N PHE A 241 -15.74 31.46 -4.72
CA PHE A 241 -16.32 32.74 -5.10
C PHE A 241 -16.65 33.60 -3.88
N THR A 242 -16.83 34.90 -4.13
CA THR A 242 -17.21 35.88 -3.10
C THR A 242 -18.55 36.50 -3.48
N LEU A 243 -19.50 36.48 -2.54
CA LEU A 243 -20.73 37.25 -2.65
C LEU A 243 -20.63 38.48 -1.76
N ASN A 244 -20.87 39.67 -2.31
CA ASN A 244 -20.81 40.92 -1.57
C ASN A 244 -22.20 41.59 -1.50
N MET A 245 -22.44 42.33 -0.42
CA MET A 245 -23.71 43.02 -0.17
C MET A 245 -23.89 44.29 -1.01
N MET A 246 -22.81 45.00 -1.35
CA MET A 246 -22.83 46.24 -2.12
C MET A 246 -23.49 46.05 -3.50
N ASP A 247 -23.05 45.03 -4.22
CA ASP A 247 -23.49 44.67 -5.57
C ASP A 247 -24.63 43.65 -5.54
N LYS A 248 -25.09 43.25 -4.34
CA LYS A 248 -26.18 42.29 -4.12
C LYS A 248 -25.97 41.00 -4.94
N LEU A 249 -24.76 40.46 -4.87
CA LEU A 249 -24.35 39.33 -5.70
C LEU A 249 -25.09 38.05 -5.33
N ALA A 250 -25.22 37.18 -6.31
CA ALA A 250 -25.73 35.83 -6.18
C ALA A 250 -24.89 34.86 -7.01
N TYR A 251 -25.10 33.57 -6.81
CA TYR A 251 -24.39 32.51 -7.53
C TYR A 251 -25.37 31.57 -8.23
N ASP A 252 -25.03 31.21 -9.47
CA ASP A 252 -25.68 30.15 -10.24
C ASP A 252 -24.74 28.93 -10.25
N PHE A 253 -25.11 27.85 -9.56
CA PHE A 253 -24.27 26.63 -9.48
C PHE A 253 -24.28 25.82 -10.77
N ILE A 254 -25.29 25.99 -11.64
CA ILE A 254 -25.40 25.24 -12.90
C ILE A 254 -24.54 25.87 -13.99
N HIS A 255 -24.45 27.20 -14.01
CA HIS A 255 -23.58 27.93 -14.94
C HIS A 255 -22.24 28.34 -14.34
N MET A 256 -22.05 28.13 -13.03
CA MET A 256 -20.81 28.37 -12.28
C MET A 256 -20.35 29.83 -12.38
N GLU A 257 -21.28 30.76 -12.12
CA GLU A 257 -21.02 32.18 -12.26
C GLU A 257 -21.59 33.03 -11.11
N VAL A 258 -20.86 34.09 -10.78
CA VAL A 258 -21.33 35.15 -9.88
C VAL A 258 -22.10 36.18 -10.70
N VAL A 259 -23.33 36.48 -10.27
CA VAL A 259 -24.26 37.34 -10.99
C VAL A 259 -24.74 38.49 -10.11
N ASP A 260 -24.80 39.70 -10.67
CA ASP A 260 -25.50 40.84 -10.07
C ASP A 260 -27.02 40.66 -10.19
N THR A 261 -27.72 40.69 -9.05
CA THR A 261 -29.16 40.41 -8.99
C THR A 261 -30.08 41.56 -9.42
N THR A 262 -29.55 42.63 -10.04
CA THR A 262 -30.33 43.77 -10.54
C THR A 262 -31.26 43.45 -11.72
N ALA A 263 -31.13 42.29 -12.39
CA ALA A 263 -31.89 41.99 -13.61
C ALA A 263 -32.44 40.55 -13.70
N GLY A 264 -33.36 40.13 -12.82
CA GLY A 264 -34.24 38.96 -13.07
C GLY A 264 -33.56 37.64 -13.43
N VAL A 265 -32.27 37.48 -13.09
CA VAL A 265 -31.47 36.30 -13.47
C VAL A 265 -31.84 35.14 -12.56
N ASN A 266 -31.85 33.95 -13.16
CA ASN A 266 -32.07 32.72 -12.45
C ASN A 266 -30.80 32.29 -11.70
N VAL A 267 -30.72 32.60 -10.41
CA VAL A 267 -29.63 32.22 -9.50
C VAL A 267 -30.09 31.22 -8.43
N ASP A 268 -29.17 30.48 -7.82
CA ASP A 268 -29.47 29.44 -6.81
C ASP A 268 -29.27 29.92 -5.38
N MET A 269 -28.30 30.81 -5.16
CA MET A 269 -27.98 31.35 -3.84
C MET A 269 -27.79 32.85 -3.93
N LYS A 270 -28.51 33.61 -3.09
CA LYS A 270 -28.39 35.06 -3.01
C LYS A 270 -27.92 35.47 -1.63
N ILE A 271 -26.92 36.35 -1.55
CA ILE A 271 -26.51 36.93 -0.26
C ILE A 271 -27.63 37.77 0.34
N THR A 272 -27.86 37.62 1.64
CA THR A 272 -28.81 38.43 2.40
C THR A 272 -28.09 39.14 3.53
N GLY A 273 -28.70 40.22 4.01
CA GLY A 273 -28.20 40.89 5.19
C GLY A 273 -29.21 41.84 5.78
N GLU A 274 -29.14 42.00 7.09
CA GLU A 274 -30.02 42.89 7.85
C GLU A 274 -29.27 43.56 9.01
N TYR A 275 -29.73 44.75 9.38
CA TYR A 275 -29.45 45.32 10.69
C TYR A 275 -30.56 44.88 11.64
N PRO A 276 -30.30 43.95 12.59
CA PRO A 276 -31.30 43.62 13.59
C PRO A 276 -31.63 44.85 14.43
N SER A 277 -32.86 44.91 14.97
CA SER A 277 -33.33 46.04 15.80
C SER A 277 -32.44 46.33 17.02
N SER A 278 -31.67 45.34 17.46
CA SER A 278 -30.60 45.47 18.44
C SER A 278 -29.52 44.42 18.14
N GLY A 279 -28.33 44.85 17.71
CA GLY A 279 -27.20 43.95 17.49
C GLY A 279 -26.34 44.32 16.29
N PRO A 280 -25.24 43.58 16.05
CA PRO A 280 -24.42 43.75 14.86
C PRO A 280 -25.16 43.31 13.60
N ALA A 281 -24.75 43.84 12.44
CA ALA A 281 -25.25 43.39 11.15
C ALA A 281 -25.13 41.87 11.00
N LYS A 282 -26.14 41.26 10.38
CA LYS A 282 -26.17 39.84 10.05
C LYS A 282 -26.02 39.68 8.55
N ILE A 283 -25.27 38.66 8.15
CA ILE A 283 -25.07 38.28 6.75
C ILE A 283 -25.49 36.83 6.64
N GLY A 284 -26.22 36.54 5.60
CA GLY A 284 -26.84 35.25 5.36
C GLY A 284 -26.90 34.93 3.88
N PHE A 285 -27.67 33.89 3.57
CA PHE A 285 -28.09 33.62 2.22
C PHE A 285 -29.57 33.24 2.18
N LYS A 286 -30.14 33.42 1.01
CA LYS A 286 -31.43 32.88 0.63
C LYS A 286 -31.26 31.98 -0.57
N VAL A 287 -31.87 30.80 -0.48
CA VAL A 287 -31.90 29.82 -1.57
C VAL A 287 -32.99 30.20 -2.57
N MET A 288 -32.67 30.06 -3.84
CA MET A 288 -33.46 30.47 -4.99
C MET A 288 -33.55 29.29 -5.98
N ASN A 289 -34.44 29.38 -6.97
CA ASN A 289 -34.52 28.45 -8.12
C ASN A 289 -34.42 26.95 -7.85
N ASN A 290 -35.40 26.39 -7.13
CA ASN A 290 -35.47 24.96 -6.83
C ASN A 290 -34.18 24.37 -6.23
N ALA A 291 -33.23 25.21 -5.82
CA ALA A 291 -32.07 24.75 -5.09
C ALA A 291 -32.52 24.41 -3.66
N GLU A 292 -31.86 23.42 -3.09
CA GLU A 292 -32.16 22.89 -1.78
C GLU A 292 -30.85 22.63 -1.06
N PHE A 293 -30.75 23.09 0.18
CA PHE A 293 -29.53 23.03 0.96
C PHE A 293 -29.81 22.22 2.23
N VAL A 294 -28.86 21.39 2.66
CA VAL A 294 -28.92 20.66 3.92
C VAL A 294 -27.61 20.90 4.67
N MET A 295 -27.71 21.19 5.98
CA MET A 295 -26.52 21.39 6.81
C MET A 295 -25.64 20.13 6.81
N GLY A 296 -24.35 20.33 6.58
CA GLY A 296 -23.30 19.33 6.78
C GLY A 296 -22.33 19.75 7.88
N THR A 297 -21.21 19.05 7.93
CA THR A 297 -20.10 19.25 8.87
C THR A 297 -18.81 19.55 8.13
N SER A 298 -17.80 20.04 8.85
CA SER A 298 -16.46 20.22 8.28
C SER A 298 -15.86 18.92 7.72
N ALA A 299 -16.20 17.77 8.31
CA ALA A 299 -15.75 16.46 7.84
C ALA A 299 -16.38 16.11 6.49
N ASP A 300 -17.67 16.41 6.32
CA ASP A 300 -18.39 16.19 5.06
C ASP A 300 -17.76 16.97 3.89
N PHE A 301 -17.27 18.19 4.13
CA PHE A 301 -16.58 18.95 3.09
C PHE A 301 -15.17 18.41 2.81
N ALA A 302 -14.44 17.98 3.84
CA ALA A 302 -13.10 17.40 3.67
C ALA A 302 -13.17 16.09 2.86
N ASN A 303 -14.13 15.24 3.21
CA ASN A 303 -14.34 13.89 2.67
C ASN A 303 -15.51 13.86 1.67
N ALA A 304 -15.67 14.93 0.89
CA ALA A 304 -16.78 15.11 -0.02
C ALA A 304 -16.87 13.93 -1.01
N ASP A 305 -17.89 13.10 -0.81
CA ASP A 305 -18.14 11.87 -1.56
C ASP A 305 -19.42 12.02 -2.39
N ILE A 306 -19.33 11.77 -3.70
CA ILE A 306 -20.46 12.01 -4.61
C ILE A 306 -21.70 11.17 -4.28
N LEU A 307 -21.53 9.92 -3.82
CA LEU A 307 -22.66 9.06 -3.44
C LEU A 307 -23.33 9.55 -2.16
N THR A 308 -22.54 10.01 -1.20
CA THR A 308 -23.06 10.63 0.02
C THR A 308 -23.90 11.85 -0.30
N ILE A 309 -23.38 12.76 -1.14
CA ILE A 309 -24.12 13.97 -1.57
C ILE A 309 -25.43 13.59 -2.28
N TYR A 310 -25.39 12.62 -3.20
CA TYR A 310 -26.56 12.17 -3.95
C TYR A 310 -27.67 11.58 -3.05
N ASN A 311 -27.28 10.86 -1.99
CA ASN A 311 -28.20 10.20 -1.07
C ASN A 311 -28.64 11.08 0.11
N MET A 312 -28.20 12.34 0.18
CA MET A 312 -28.60 13.25 1.25
C MET A 312 -30.12 13.44 1.30
N ASP A 313 -30.67 13.46 2.53
CA ASP A 313 -32.09 13.73 2.73
C ASP A 313 -32.40 15.23 2.64
N PHE A 314 -32.86 15.65 1.47
CA PHE A 314 -33.34 17.00 1.20
C PHE A 314 -34.84 17.20 1.56
N SER A 315 -35.46 16.33 2.36
CA SER A 315 -36.87 16.47 2.76
C SER A 315 -37.16 17.73 3.58
N ASN A 316 -36.17 18.25 4.30
CA ASN A 316 -36.27 19.46 5.12
C ASN A 316 -35.13 20.45 4.80
N PRO A 317 -35.15 21.07 3.61
CA PRO A 317 -34.04 21.90 3.17
C PRO A 317 -34.02 23.25 3.90
N VAL A 318 -32.82 23.76 4.13
CA VAL A 318 -32.54 25.13 4.57
C VAL A 318 -32.77 26.06 3.38
N MET A 319 -33.90 26.76 3.37
CA MET A 319 -34.23 27.71 2.29
C MET A 319 -33.65 29.12 2.53
N MET A 320 -33.20 29.40 3.75
CA MET A 320 -32.64 30.68 4.16
C MET A 320 -31.87 30.51 5.47
N ASN A 321 -30.71 31.14 5.59
CA ASN A 321 -30.00 31.33 6.85
C ASN A 321 -29.58 32.80 6.93
N ASP A 322 -30.13 33.54 7.88
CA ASP A 322 -29.95 34.99 7.99
C ASP A 322 -28.65 35.41 8.67
N ASN A 323 -27.94 34.47 9.29
CA ASN A 323 -26.73 34.75 10.04
C ASN A 323 -25.78 33.56 10.02
N VAL A 324 -25.14 33.37 8.88
CA VAL A 324 -24.12 32.33 8.70
C VAL A 324 -22.82 32.68 9.42
N ALA A 325 -22.02 31.67 9.71
CA ALA A 325 -20.66 31.79 10.22
C ALA A 325 -19.64 31.13 9.28
N GLY A 326 -18.39 31.61 9.35
CA GLY A 326 -17.26 30.91 8.72
C GLY A 326 -17.11 29.51 9.30
N GLY A 327 -16.88 28.52 8.44
CA GLY A 327 -16.80 27.11 8.75
C GLY A 327 -18.11 26.32 8.55
N GLU A 328 -19.26 26.99 8.33
CA GLU A 328 -20.50 26.28 8.04
C GLU A 328 -20.44 25.56 6.69
N VAL A 329 -20.96 24.34 6.64
CA VAL A 329 -20.97 23.46 5.46
C VAL A 329 -22.40 23.13 5.09
N TYR A 330 -22.68 23.11 3.79
CA TYR A 330 -23.98 22.78 3.24
C TYR A 330 -23.83 21.82 2.06
N PHE A 331 -24.54 20.70 2.09
CA PHE A 331 -24.86 19.96 0.88
C PHE A 331 -25.89 20.73 0.09
N PHE A 332 -25.78 20.74 -1.24
CA PHE A 332 -26.78 21.37 -2.08
C PHE A 332 -27.15 20.47 -3.26
N ARG A 333 -28.39 20.65 -3.73
CA ARG A 333 -28.81 20.22 -5.06
C ARG A 333 -29.60 21.32 -5.75
N THR A 334 -29.45 21.47 -7.05
CA THR A 334 -30.23 22.42 -7.87
C THR A 334 -30.55 21.83 -9.25
N LYS A 335 -31.58 22.34 -9.93
CA LYS A 335 -31.95 21.90 -11.29
C LYS A 335 -32.55 23.05 -12.11
N ARG A 336 -32.33 23.04 -13.43
CA ARG A 336 -33.04 23.90 -14.40
C ARG A 336 -34.16 23.16 -15.15
N SER A 337 -34.06 21.84 -15.27
CA SER A 337 -35.07 20.97 -15.88
C SER A 337 -35.71 20.06 -14.83
N ASP A 338 -36.75 19.32 -15.20
CA ASP A 338 -37.38 18.36 -14.30
C ASP A 338 -36.58 17.07 -14.10
N THR A 339 -35.50 16.85 -14.85
CA THR A 339 -34.85 15.54 -14.99
C THR A 339 -33.52 15.40 -14.30
N ASP A 340 -32.68 16.44 -14.25
CA ASP A 340 -31.28 16.32 -13.83
C ASP A 340 -30.96 17.30 -12.71
N TRP A 341 -30.62 16.75 -11.55
CA TRP A 341 -30.11 17.50 -10.42
C TRP A 341 -28.60 17.64 -10.53
N PHE A 342 -28.12 18.86 -10.33
CA PHE A 342 -26.73 19.18 -10.08
C PHE A 342 -26.50 19.19 -8.57
N TYR A 343 -25.45 18.53 -8.11
CA TYR A 343 -25.17 18.29 -6.70
C TYR A 343 -23.82 18.87 -6.32
N GLY A 344 -23.65 19.17 -5.04
CA GLY A 344 -22.34 19.49 -4.51
C GLY A 344 -22.36 19.72 -3.01
N VAL A 345 -21.21 20.09 -2.47
CA VAL A 345 -21.04 20.51 -1.09
C VAL A 345 -20.27 21.82 -1.07
N LEU A 346 -20.74 22.78 -0.27
CA LEU A 346 -20.09 24.07 -0.11
C LEU A 346 -19.71 24.31 1.34
N LYS A 347 -18.68 25.13 1.53
CA LYS A 347 -18.20 25.61 2.81
C LYS A 347 -18.09 27.13 2.74
N ILE A 348 -18.70 27.79 3.72
CA ILE A 348 -18.51 29.23 3.93
C ILE A 348 -17.15 29.38 4.60
N THR A 349 -16.15 29.87 3.86
CA THR A 349 -14.77 29.97 4.37
C THR A 349 -14.60 31.18 5.27
N ALA A 350 -15.26 32.29 4.95
CA ALA A 350 -15.23 33.52 5.73
C ALA A 350 -16.54 34.31 5.62
N VAL A 351 -16.85 35.06 6.70
CA VAL A 351 -17.94 36.03 6.75
C VAL A 351 -17.38 37.31 7.34
N GLU A 352 -17.23 38.33 6.50
CA GLU A 352 -16.53 39.56 6.87
C GLU A 352 -17.50 40.74 6.92
N LYS A 353 -17.38 41.52 8.00
CA LYS A 353 -18.22 42.69 8.31
C LYS A 353 -17.33 43.92 8.51
N PRO A 354 -16.63 44.43 7.48
CA PRO A 354 -15.72 45.55 7.64
C PRO A 354 -16.42 46.72 8.32
N GLN A 355 -15.83 47.23 9.40
CA GLN A 355 -16.34 48.39 10.16
C GLN A 355 -17.76 48.21 10.74
N GLY A 356 -18.31 46.99 10.72
CA GLY A 356 -19.70 46.71 11.09
C GLY A 356 -20.74 47.24 10.11
N VAL A 357 -20.32 47.61 8.89
CA VAL A 357 -21.17 48.15 7.83
C VAL A 357 -21.66 47.01 6.94
N LEU A 358 -22.98 46.89 6.82
CA LEU A 358 -23.62 45.83 6.06
C LEU A 358 -23.32 45.93 4.56
N GLU A 359 -23.20 47.14 4.04
CA GLU A 359 -22.96 47.41 2.62
C GLU A 359 -21.56 46.93 2.18
N ASP A 360 -20.56 47.00 3.06
CA ASP A 360 -19.19 46.55 2.80
C ASP A 360 -18.97 45.06 3.13
N SER A 361 -20.02 44.40 3.60
CA SER A 361 -19.96 43.02 4.06
C SER A 361 -19.95 42.00 2.92
N TYR A 362 -19.26 40.89 3.12
CA TYR A 362 -19.17 39.81 2.13
C TYR A 362 -19.06 38.42 2.77
N MET A 363 -19.30 37.41 1.94
CA MET A 363 -19.15 35.99 2.25
C MET A 363 -18.24 35.35 1.22
N GLU A 364 -17.25 34.59 1.69
CA GLU A 364 -16.40 33.76 0.85
C GLU A 364 -16.86 32.31 0.95
N ILE A 365 -16.95 31.65 -0.20
CA ILE A 365 -17.47 30.29 -0.33
C ILE A 365 -16.51 29.49 -1.19
N GLU A 366 -16.20 28.28 -0.74
CA GLU A 366 -15.58 27.22 -1.55
C GLU A 366 -16.62 26.11 -1.74
N PHE A 367 -16.72 25.53 -2.93
CA PHE A 367 -17.61 24.40 -3.17
C PHE A 367 -16.99 23.36 -4.08
N LYS A 368 -17.45 22.11 -3.92
CA LYS A 368 -17.04 20.96 -4.71
C LYS A 368 -18.26 20.28 -5.35
N TYR A 369 -18.13 19.80 -6.58
CA TYR A 369 -19.24 19.24 -7.38
C TYR A 369 -18.81 18.15 -8.37
#